data_AF-A0A4Q7X930-F1
#
_entry.id   AF-A0A4Q7X930-F1
#
_cell.length_a   1.000
_cell.length_b   1.000
_cell.length_c   1.000
_cell.angle_alpha   90.00
_cell.angle_beta   90.00
_cell.angle_gamma   90.00
#
_symmetry.space_group_name_H-M   'P 1'
#
loop_
_entity.id
_entity.type
_entity.pdbx_description
1 polymer ?
#
loop_
_entity_poly.entity_id
_entity_poly.type
_entity_poly.pdbx_seq_one_letter_code
_entity_poly.pdbx_strand_id
1 'polypeptide(L)' 'MALKPGVLYVAYGWTRDSTWYTGHVEFTLERLSNLKPGQVLSQTYVEANDRFEDRVQPYSQFAAEKCA' A
#
# COMPACT_ATOMS: atom_id res chain seq x y z
N MET A 1 -10.68 -16.58 -8.51
CA MET A 1 -11.09 -15.34 -9.21
C MET A 1 -9.86 -14.46 -9.37
N ALA A 2 -9.63 -13.91 -10.55
CA ALA A 2 -8.54 -12.95 -10.78
C ALA A 2 -9.03 -11.51 -10.54
N LEU A 3 -8.11 -10.65 -10.11
CA LEU A 3 -8.34 -9.20 -10.01
C LEU A 3 -8.54 -8.60 -11.42
N LYS A 4 -9.21 -7.44 -11.51
CA LYS A 4 -9.61 -6.75 -12.75
C LYS A 4 -8.99 -5.35 -12.84
N PRO A 5 -8.54 -4.91 -14.03
CA PRO A 5 -8.08 -3.53 -14.24
C PRO A 5 -9.17 -2.49 -13.95
N GLY A 6 -8.79 -1.29 -13.50
CA GLY A 6 -9.70 -0.18 -13.22
C GLY A 6 -10.57 -0.33 -11.96
N VAL A 7 -10.45 -1.44 -11.21
CA VAL A 7 -11.15 -1.64 -9.94
C VAL A 7 -10.25 -1.24 -8.78
N LEU A 8 -10.79 -0.43 -7.85
CA LEU A 8 -10.18 -0.16 -6.55
C LEU A 8 -10.44 -1.34 -5.63
N TYR A 9 -9.37 -1.97 -5.16
CA TYR A 9 -9.40 -3.06 -4.19
C TYR A 9 -9.01 -2.54 -2.82
N VAL A 10 -9.63 -3.10 -1.78
CA VAL A 10 -9.31 -2.79 -0.39
C VAL A 10 -8.84 -4.06 0.30
N ALA A 11 -7.64 -4.02 0.87
CA ALA A 11 -7.09 -5.08 1.70
C ALA A 11 -7.20 -4.67 3.18
N TYR A 12 -7.82 -5.55 3.98
CA TYR A 12 -7.91 -5.40 5.43
C TYR A 12 -6.97 -6.40 6.10
N GLY A 13 -6.18 -5.94 7.07
CA GLY A 13 -5.39 -6.82 7.92
C GLY A 13 -6.05 -7.01 9.28
N TRP A 14 -6.20 -8.27 9.70
CA TRP A 14 -6.73 -8.65 11.01
C TRP A 14 -5.74 -9.58 11.71
N THR A 15 -5.71 -9.54 13.04
CA THR A 15 -5.04 -10.59 13.82
C THR A 15 -5.77 -11.92 13.63
N ARG A 16 -5.06 -13.04 13.78
CA ARG A 16 -5.62 -14.38 13.59
C ARG A 16 -6.80 -14.68 14.52
N ASP A 17 -6.77 -14.11 15.71
CA ASP A 17 -7.82 -14.22 16.73
C ASP A 17 -8.94 -13.16 16.55
N SER A 18 -8.88 -12.32 15.51
CA SER A 18 -9.85 -11.27 15.21
C SER A 18 -10.03 -10.21 16.30
N THR A 19 -9.08 -10.09 17.23
CA THR A 19 -9.15 -9.13 18.35
C THR A 19 -8.68 -7.73 17.95
N TRP A 20 -7.92 -7.61 16.86
CA TRP A 20 -7.41 -6.34 16.37
C TRP A 20 -7.36 -6.30 14.83
N TYR A 21 -7.55 -5.11 14.27
CA TYR A 21 -7.37 -4.84 12.84
C TYR A 21 -6.44 -3.66 12.63
N THR A 22 -5.64 -3.74 11.56
CA THR A 22 -4.85 -2.61 11.09
C THR A 22 -5.67 -1.74 10.13
N GLY A 23 -5.15 -0.57 9.78
CA GLY A 23 -5.70 0.25 8.69
C GLY A 23 -5.88 -0.57 7.41
N HIS A 24 -6.81 -0.15 6.55
CA HIS A 24 -6.99 -0.77 5.25
C HIS A 24 -6.04 -0.17 4.22
N VAL A 25 -5.70 -0.93 3.19
CA VAL A 25 -4.88 -0.47 2.06
C VAL A 25 -5.72 -0.52 0.80
N GLU A 26 -5.80 0.60 0.09
CA GLU A 26 -6.48 0.69 -1.20
C GLU A 26 -5.48 0.58 -2.36
N PHE A 27 -5.78 -0.20 -3.38
CA PHE A 27 -4.90 -0.38 -4.54
C PHE A 27 -5.65 -0.70 -5.83
N THR A 28 -5.03 -0.41 -6.96
CA THR A 28 -5.49 -0.83 -8.30
C THR A 28 -4.49 -1.81 -8.90
N LEU A 29 -4.90 -2.59 -9.89
CA LEU A 29 -3.97 -3.46 -10.62
C LEU A 29 -2.88 -2.69 -11.39
N GLU A 30 -3.19 -1.47 -11.84
CA GLU A 30 -2.20 -0.60 -12.47
C GLU A 30 -1.07 -0.25 -11.50
N ARG A 31 -1.42 0.15 -10.26
CA ARG A 31 -0.44 0.37 -9.20
C ARG A 31 0.37 -0.89 -8.88
N LEU A 32 -0.28 -2.06 -8.84
CA LEU A 32 0.40 -3.33 -8.62
C LEU A 32 1.40 -3.65 -9.74
N SER A 33 1.07 -3.32 -11.00
CA SER A 33 1.96 -3.56 -12.14
C SER A 33 3.27 -2.77 -12.07
N ASN A 34 3.30 -1.69 -11.28
CA ASN A 34 4.50 -0.89 -11.03
C ASN A 34 5.40 -1.46 -9.92
N LEU A 35 4.95 -2.48 -9.19
CA LEU A 35 5.68 -3.10 -8.09
C LEU A 35 6.48 -4.31 -8.56
N LYS A 36 7.75 -4.38 -8.13
CA LYS A 36 8.59 -5.58 -8.25
C LYS A 36 8.67 -6.31 -6.91
N PRO A 37 8.94 -7.62 -6.90
CA PRO A 37 9.22 -8.35 -5.66
C PRO A 37 10.26 -7.63 -4.80
N GLY A 38 9.98 -7.50 -3.49
CA GLY A 38 10.84 -6.79 -2.53
C GLY A 38 10.66 -5.28 -2.46
N GLN A 39 9.74 -4.69 -3.24
CA GLN A 39 9.37 -3.28 -3.17
C GLN A 39 8.06 -3.05 -2.43
N VAL A 40 7.90 -1.84 -1.91
CA VAL A 40 6.67 -1.33 -1.28
C VAL A 40 6.24 -0.08 -2.03
N LEU A 41 4.94 0.03 -2.32
CA LEU A 41 4.30 1.27 -2.73
C LEU A 41 3.62 1.86 -1.49
N SER A 42 4.05 3.05 -1.08
CA SER A 42 3.43 3.81 -0.01
C SER A 42 2.80 5.07 -0.57
N GLN A 43 1.67 5.49 0.00
CA GLN A 43 1.07 6.78 -0.31
C GLN A 43 1.43 7.80 0.76
N THR A 44 1.87 8.98 0.35
CA THR A 44 2.11 10.10 1.25
C THR A 44 1.19 11.25 0.87
N TYR A 45 0.46 11.79 1.83
CA TYR A 45 -0.32 13.00 1.62
C TYR A 45 0.63 14.20 1.47
N VAL A 46 0.56 14.89 0.33
CA VAL A 46 1.33 16.09 0.03
C VAL A 46 0.39 17.28 0.10
N GLU A 47 0.43 17.97 1.25
CA GLU A 47 -0.46 19.09 1.57
C GLU A 47 -0.39 20.23 0.53
N ALA A 48 0.82 20.53 0.03
CA ALA A 48 1.03 21.58 -0.97
C ALA A 48 0.20 21.41 -2.26
N ASN A 49 -0.17 20.16 -2.58
CA ASN A 49 -0.90 19.80 -3.79
C ASN A 49 -2.26 19.16 -3.48
N ASP A 50 -2.68 19.12 -2.22
CA ASP A 50 -3.90 18.46 -1.72
C ASP A 50 -4.13 17.07 -2.35
N ARG A 51 -3.07 16.25 -2.39
CA ARG A 51 -3.11 14.94 -3.03
C ARG A 51 -2.23 13.91 -2.37
N PHE A 52 -2.59 12.64 -2.52
CA PHE A 52 -1.73 11.51 -2.19
C PHE A 52 -0.78 11.23 -3.36
N GLU A 53 0.52 11.19 -3.06
CA GLU A 53 1.55 10.79 -4.02
C GLU A 53 2.06 9.40 -3.72
N ASP A 54 2.21 8.60 -4.78
CA ASP A 54 2.71 7.24 -4.69
C ASP A 54 4.25 7.25 -4.72
N ARG A 55 4.85 6.59 -3.75
CA ARG A 55 6.30 6.37 -3.67
C ARG A 55 6.59 4.88 -3.66
N VAL A 56 7.35 4.41 -4.65
CA VAL A 56 7.86 3.03 -4.70
C VAL A 56 9.29 3.00 -4.19
N GLN A 57 9.58 2.12 -3.24
CA GLN A 57 10.91 1.95 -2.67
C GLN A 57 11.18 0.52 -2.21
N PRO A 58 12.44 0.10 -2.03
CA PRO A 58 12.77 -1.20 -1.42
C PRO A 58 12.17 -1.33 -0.02
N TYR A 59 11.74 -2.55 0.35
CA TYR A 59 11.20 -2.82 1.69
C TYR A 59 12.19 -2.45 2.81
N SER A 60 13.48 -2.71 2.62
CA SER A 60 14.52 -2.37 3.61
C SER A 60 14.58 -0.87 3.90
N GLN A 61 14.45 -0.04 2.88
CA GLN A 61 14.40 1.42 3.04
C GLN A 61 13.11 1.84 3.74
N PHE A 62 11.95 1.31 3.31
CA PHE A 62 10.68 1.61 3.96
C PHE A 62 10.70 1.27 5.45
N ALA A 63 11.19 0.07 5.80
CA ALA A 63 11.26 -0.40 7.18
C ALA A 63 12.16 0.50 8.05
N ALA A 64 13.32 0.92 7.52
CA ALA A 64 14.21 1.84 8.22
C ALA A 64 13.58 3.24 8.44
N GLU A 65 12.77 3.72 7.49
CA GLU A 65 12.10 5.03 7.57
C GLU A 65 10.86 5.04 8.48
N LYS A 66 10.12 3.93 8.58
CA LYS A 66 8.75 3.91 9.15
C LYS A 66 8.55 2.98 10.34
N CYS A 67 9.44 2.02 10.57
CA CYS A 67 9.29 1.00 11.60
C CYS A 67 10.37 1.08 12.70
N ALA A 68 11.11 2.19 12.74
CA ALA A 68 12.10 2.50 13.77
C ALA A 68 11.42 2.98 15.07
#